data_AF-I1H7Z7-F1
#
_entry.id   AF-I1H7Z7-F1
#
_cell.length_a   1.000
_cell.length_b   1.000
_cell.length_c   1.000
_cell.angle_alpha   90.00
_cell.angle_beta   90.00
_cell.angle_gamma   90.00
#
_symmetry.space_group_name_H-M   'P 1'
#
loop_
_entity.id
_entity.type
_entity.pdbx_description
1 polymer ?
#
loop_
_entity_poly.entity_id
_entity_poly.type
_entity_poly.pdbx_seq_one_letter_code
_entity_poly.pdbx_strand_id
1 'polypeptide(L)'
;MASITLLSLAPTATFLHLPACTASSSPFAAISRPLLTVRRAPPLRARAPRRVTVVCSAAAAASEAEPVEKFRLDNLSPQKGSRQRPKRKGRGISAGQGASCGFGMRGQKSRSGPGVRRGFEGGQMPLYRRLPKLRGIAGGMHIGLPKYVPFNLRDIAQGGFKDGEEISLESLKSKGLINPSGRERKLPLKILGDGDVSVKLNIKAGAFSSSAKEKLEAAGCTLTLLPKRKKWLPASYVKNQARAEEYFSKKNGGTGEPDEAST
;
A
#
# COMPACT_ATOMS: atom_id res chain seq x y z
N MET A 1 80.56 35.40 45.59
CA MET A 1 80.22 36.70 44.97
C MET A 1 78.72 36.72 44.73
N ALA A 2 77.98 37.48 45.54
CA ALA A 2 76.63 38.06 45.32
C ALA A 2 75.49 37.16 44.77
N SER A 3 74.26 37.14 45.25
CA SER A 3 73.57 37.89 46.29
C SER A 3 72.23 37.21 46.60
N ILE A 4 71.80 37.41 47.85
CA ILE A 4 70.51 37.13 48.47
C ILE A 4 69.42 38.01 47.85
N THR A 5 68.18 37.50 47.71
CA THR A 5 66.94 38.22 48.10
C THR A 5 65.72 37.29 48.19
N LEU A 6 65.14 37.25 49.40
CA LEU A 6 63.80 36.78 49.76
C LEU A 6 62.78 37.90 49.54
N LEU A 7 61.55 37.57 49.11
CA LEU A 7 60.32 38.35 49.36
C LEU A 7 59.12 37.44 48.99
N SER A 8 58.40 36.80 49.93
CA SER A 8 57.24 37.31 50.68
C SER A 8 56.10 37.85 49.80
N LEU A 9 54.94 37.16 49.76
CA LEU A 9 53.61 37.75 50.04
C LEU A 9 52.47 36.69 50.04
N ALA A 10 51.50 36.89 50.93
CA ALA A 10 50.35 36.05 51.26
C ALA A 10 49.21 36.05 50.20
N PRO A 11 48.24 35.10 50.25
CA PRO A 11 47.09 35.10 49.37
C PRO A 11 45.91 35.90 49.98
N THR A 12 45.51 36.99 49.33
CA THR A 12 44.26 37.69 49.63
C THR A 12 43.14 37.18 48.71
N ALA A 13 42.08 36.66 49.35
CA ALA A 13 40.84 36.26 48.70
C ALA A 13 40.06 37.50 48.25
N THR A 14 39.75 37.60 46.96
CA THR A 14 38.79 38.57 46.43
C THR A 14 37.62 37.82 45.80
N PHE A 15 36.48 37.91 46.50
CA PHE A 15 35.15 37.61 46.00
C PHE A 15 34.87 38.48 44.77
N LEU A 16 34.65 37.85 43.61
CA LEU A 16 34.02 38.52 42.48
C LEU A 16 32.64 37.93 42.21
N HIS A 17 31.71 38.88 42.22
CA HIS A 17 30.27 38.79 42.08
C HIS A 17 29.91 38.32 40.67
N LEU A 18 29.09 37.27 40.57
CA LEU A 18 28.48 36.80 39.32
C LEU A 18 27.27 37.69 38.98
N PRO A 19 27.21 38.34 37.80
CA PRO A 19 26.00 39.01 37.37
C PRO A 19 25.01 38.00 36.78
N ALA A 20 23.76 38.08 37.25
CA ALA A 20 22.61 37.37 36.71
C ALA A 20 22.38 37.77 35.25
N CYS A 21 22.58 36.84 34.32
CA CYS A 21 22.15 37.00 32.94
C CYS A 21 20.66 36.67 32.84
N THR A 22 19.92 37.70 32.46
CA THR A 22 18.49 37.74 32.18
C THR A 22 18.12 36.77 31.05
N ALA A 23 17.14 35.91 31.33
CA ALA A 23 16.54 35.03 30.35
C ALA A 23 15.72 35.87 29.35
N SER A 24 16.22 35.99 28.12
CA SER A 24 15.47 36.53 27.00
C SER A 24 14.44 35.50 26.53
N SER A 25 13.18 35.90 26.66
CA SER A 25 11.98 35.23 26.19
C SER A 25 12.04 34.97 24.68
N SER A 26 11.97 33.69 24.29
CA SER A 26 11.63 33.30 22.92
C SER A 26 10.12 33.43 22.71
N PRO A 27 9.63 33.96 21.57
CA PRO A 27 8.22 33.98 21.26
C PRO A 27 7.85 32.67 20.55
N PHE A 28 7.83 31.57 21.29
CA PHE A 28 7.10 30.38 20.85
C PHE A 28 5.72 30.41 21.50
N ALA A 29 4.75 30.97 20.78
CA ALA A 29 3.34 30.88 21.12
C ALA A 29 2.97 29.40 21.27
N ALA A 30 2.74 28.99 22.52
CA ALA A 30 2.18 27.69 22.86
C ALA A 30 0.73 27.64 22.37
N ILE A 31 0.53 27.13 21.16
CA ILE A 31 -0.78 26.67 20.71
C ILE A 31 -1.03 25.35 21.43
N SER A 32 -1.70 25.43 22.58
CA SER A 32 -2.26 24.28 23.29
C SER A 32 -3.36 23.65 22.43
N ARG A 33 -2.97 22.68 21.60
CA ARG A 33 -3.95 21.78 20.97
C ARG A 33 -4.61 20.96 22.08
N PRO A 34 -5.95 20.96 22.23
CA PRO A 34 -6.60 20.01 23.09
C PRO A 34 -6.31 18.61 22.55
N LEU A 35 -5.94 17.69 23.43
CA LEU A 35 -5.86 16.26 23.13
C LEU A 35 -7.19 15.85 22.50
N LEU A 36 -7.18 15.57 21.20
CA LEU A 36 -8.28 14.91 20.50
C LEU A 36 -8.52 13.59 21.22
N THR A 37 -9.63 13.53 21.94
CA THR A 37 -10.15 12.31 22.52
C THR A 37 -10.25 11.29 21.40
N VAL A 38 -9.50 10.20 21.54
CA VAL A 38 -9.59 9.04 20.65
C VAL A 38 -11.05 8.60 20.66
N ARG A 39 -11.77 8.83 19.57
CA ARG A 39 -13.12 8.27 19.39
C ARG A 39 -12.97 6.76 19.42
N ARG A 40 -13.36 6.16 20.55
CA ARG A 40 -13.50 4.70 20.71
C ARG A 40 -14.33 4.18 19.54
N ALA A 41 -13.78 3.22 18.82
CA ALA A 41 -14.53 2.47 17.82
C ALA A 41 -15.79 1.86 18.48
N PRO A 42 -16.93 1.82 17.77
CA PRO A 42 -18.14 1.18 18.32
C PRO A 42 -17.84 -0.31 18.61
N PRO A 43 -18.37 -0.87 19.71
CA PRO A 43 -18.17 -2.28 20.00
C PRO A 43 -18.81 -3.11 18.88
N LEU A 44 -18.03 -4.01 18.29
CA LEU A 44 -18.55 -5.01 17.36
C LEU A 44 -19.65 -5.78 18.09
N ARG A 45 -20.88 -5.66 17.58
CA ARG A 45 -22.04 -6.36 18.12
C ARG A 45 -21.81 -7.85 17.93
N ALA A 46 -21.43 -8.53 19.00
CA ALA A 46 -21.17 -9.97 19.00
C ALA A 46 -22.45 -10.68 18.52
N ARG A 47 -22.35 -11.42 17.41
CA ARG A 47 -23.44 -12.24 16.90
C ARG A 47 -23.67 -13.37 17.90
N ALA A 48 -24.88 -13.46 18.44
CA ALA A 48 -25.24 -14.51 19.38
C ALA A 48 -24.91 -15.89 18.76
N PRO A 49 -24.19 -16.78 19.48
CA PRO A 49 -23.81 -18.07 18.92
C PRO A 49 -25.07 -18.91 18.70
N ARG A 50 -25.31 -19.30 17.44
CA ARG A 50 -26.33 -20.32 17.12
C ARG A 50 -25.88 -21.62 17.77
N ARG A 51 -26.69 -22.14 18.70
CA ARG A 51 -26.51 -23.48 19.28
C ARG A 51 -26.66 -24.50 18.15
N VAL A 52 -25.54 -25.07 17.70
CA VAL A 52 -25.54 -26.27 16.87
C VAL A 52 -25.76 -27.44 17.83
N THR A 53 -26.97 -28.01 17.81
CA THR A 53 -27.25 -29.27 18.51
C THR A 53 -26.81 -30.41 17.59
N VAL A 54 -25.64 -30.97 17.88
CA VAL A 54 -25.22 -32.25 17.31
C VAL A 54 -25.93 -33.35 18.09
N VAL A 55 -26.87 -34.03 17.43
CA VAL A 55 -27.44 -35.27 17.95
C VAL A 55 -26.48 -36.40 17.58
N CYS A 56 -25.78 -36.95 18.58
CA CYS A 56 -24.95 -38.13 18.39
C CYS A 56 -25.76 -39.39 18.75
N SER A 57 -26.14 -40.16 17.74
CA SER A 57 -26.52 -41.56 17.93
C SER A 57 -25.26 -42.43 17.80
N ALA A 58 -24.86 -42.96 18.96
CA ALA A 58 -24.09 -44.17 19.26
C ALA A 58 -23.27 -44.86 18.14
N ALA A 59 -21.97 -45.08 18.39
CA ALA A 59 -21.44 -46.35 18.92
C ALA A 59 -19.99 -46.60 18.46
N ALA A 60 -19.20 -47.15 19.40
CA ALA A 60 -17.96 -47.92 19.20
C ALA A 60 -16.65 -47.18 18.81
N ALA A 61 -15.89 -46.77 19.82
CA ALA A 61 -14.56 -47.32 20.13
C ALA A 61 -13.98 -46.58 21.35
N ALA A 62 -13.74 -47.30 22.44
CA ALA A 62 -13.13 -46.76 23.64
C ALA A 62 -11.63 -46.53 23.40
N SER A 63 -11.24 -45.26 23.29
CA SER A 63 -9.87 -44.79 23.49
C SER A 63 -9.89 -43.75 24.61
N GLU A 64 -9.04 -43.94 25.60
CA GLU A 64 -9.02 -43.24 26.88
C GLU A 64 -9.18 -41.72 26.74
N ALA A 65 -10.10 -41.17 27.53
CA ALA A 65 -10.45 -39.76 27.52
C ALA A 65 -9.34 -38.92 28.18
N GLU A 66 -8.51 -38.29 27.35
CA GLU A 66 -7.55 -37.25 27.76
C GLU A 66 -8.25 -36.18 28.61
N PRO A 67 -7.74 -35.84 29.81
CA PRO A 67 -8.34 -34.79 30.61
C PRO A 67 -8.33 -33.48 29.82
N VAL A 68 -9.47 -32.79 29.76
CA VAL A 68 -9.55 -31.46 29.14
C VAL A 68 -8.77 -30.49 30.03
N GLU A 69 -7.45 -30.43 29.82
CA GLU A 69 -6.56 -29.58 30.59
C GLU A 69 -6.93 -28.11 30.39
N LYS A 70 -7.31 -27.44 31.47
CA LYS A 70 -7.58 -26.00 31.47
C LYS A 70 -6.30 -25.25 31.12
N PHE A 71 -6.34 -24.36 30.13
CA PHE A 71 -5.20 -23.49 29.80
C PHE A 71 -4.71 -22.70 31.01
N ARG A 72 -3.50 -23.03 31.46
CA ARG A 72 -2.70 -22.31 32.46
C ARG A 72 -1.38 -21.91 31.82
N LEU A 73 -0.67 -20.93 32.40
CA LEU A 73 0.60 -20.46 31.87
C LEU A 73 1.64 -21.59 31.74
N ASP A 74 1.56 -22.59 32.60
CA ASP A 74 2.51 -23.72 32.66
C ASP A 74 2.28 -24.77 31.55
N ASN A 75 1.08 -24.80 30.96
CA ASN A 75 0.69 -25.81 29.96
C ASN A 75 0.63 -25.23 28.54
N LEU A 76 1.03 -23.97 28.35
CA LEU A 76 1.11 -23.35 27.02
C LEU A 76 2.42 -23.73 26.34
N SER A 77 2.31 -24.32 25.15
CA SER A 77 3.46 -24.62 24.30
C SER A 77 3.19 -24.16 22.86
N PRO A 78 4.22 -23.71 22.12
CA PRO A 78 4.04 -23.36 20.73
C PRO A 78 3.76 -24.61 19.90
N GLN A 79 2.98 -24.46 18.82
CA GLN A 79 2.72 -25.54 17.89
C GLN A 79 4.03 -26.14 17.36
N LYS A 80 4.10 -27.47 17.28
CA LYS A 80 5.30 -28.19 16.82
C LYS A 80 5.77 -27.64 15.47
N GLY A 81 7.03 -27.20 15.40
CA GLY A 81 7.63 -26.62 14.19
C GLY A 81 7.45 -25.10 14.02
N SER A 82 6.60 -24.44 14.81
CA SER A 82 6.42 -22.98 14.77
C SER A 82 7.70 -22.22 15.11
N ARG A 83 8.44 -22.70 16.13
CA ARG A 83 9.72 -22.11 16.56
C ARG A 83 10.85 -23.13 16.48
N GLN A 84 11.77 -22.92 15.54
CA GLN A 84 12.99 -23.72 15.44
C GLN A 84 14.12 -23.07 16.25
N ARG A 85 14.92 -23.88 16.93
CA ARG A 85 16.10 -23.40 17.67
C ARG A 85 17.18 -22.95 16.67
N PRO A 86 17.71 -21.71 16.76
CA PRO A 86 18.75 -21.24 15.83
C PRO A 86 20.07 -21.98 16.06
N LYS A 87 20.83 -22.20 14.99
CA LYS A 87 22.15 -22.84 15.05
C LYS A 87 23.17 -21.87 15.65
N ARG A 88 23.74 -22.21 16.82
CA ARG A 88 24.84 -21.46 17.45
C ARG A 88 26.17 -21.94 16.88
N LYS A 89 26.68 -21.22 15.88
CA LYS A 89 27.94 -21.57 15.19
C LYS A 89 29.15 -21.39 16.13
N GLY A 90 30.21 -22.16 15.91
CA GLY A 90 31.45 -22.07 16.68
C GLY A 90 31.33 -22.61 18.12
N ARG A 91 30.57 -23.69 18.32
CA ARG A 91 30.35 -24.35 19.63
C ARG A 91 30.64 -25.85 19.53
N GLY A 92 31.90 -26.20 19.27
CA GLY A 92 32.34 -27.59 19.15
C GLY A 92 31.86 -28.30 17.87
N ILE A 93 32.59 -29.34 17.45
CA ILE A 93 32.36 -30.03 16.18
C ILE A 93 31.06 -30.84 16.21
N SER A 94 30.74 -31.45 17.36
CA SER A 94 29.54 -32.28 17.55
C SER A 94 28.22 -31.53 17.27
N ALA A 95 28.18 -30.21 17.49
CA ALA A 95 27.02 -29.37 17.15
C ALA A 95 26.87 -29.07 15.64
N GLY A 96 27.78 -29.56 14.79
CA GLY A 96 27.73 -29.53 13.32
C GLY A 96 28.49 -28.38 12.65
N GLN A 97 28.48 -27.16 13.21
CA GLN A 97 29.12 -25.98 12.62
C GLN A 97 30.24 -25.42 13.53
N GLY A 98 31.06 -26.31 14.08
CA GLY A 98 32.06 -26.02 15.10
C GLY A 98 33.37 -25.42 14.60
N ALA A 99 33.98 -26.03 13.58
CA ALA A 99 35.33 -25.67 13.13
C ALA A 99 35.34 -24.35 12.33
N SER A 100 34.97 -24.41 11.04
CA SER A 100 34.96 -23.24 10.15
C SER A 100 33.61 -22.52 10.10
N CYS A 101 32.66 -22.89 10.96
CA CYS A 101 31.30 -22.33 10.98
C CYS A 101 30.55 -22.42 9.62
N GLY A 102 31.01 -23.30 8.72
CA GLY A 102 30.47 -23.52 7.38
C GLY A 102 31.06 -22.60 6.31
N PHE A 103 32.09 -21.83 6.63
CA PHE A 103 32.75 -20.92 5.68
C PHE A 103 33.92 -21.56 4.92
N GLY A 104 34.38 -22.74 5.33
CA GLY A 104 35.50 -23.45 4.69
C GLY A 104 36.87 -22.94 5.13
N MET A 105 37.86 -23.07 4.26
CA MET A 105 39.23 -22.60 4.48
C MET A 105 39.31 -21.06 4.29
N ARG A 106 40.52 -20.52 4.38
CA ARG A 106 40.82 -19.09 4.24
C ARG A 106 40.45 -18.59 2.83
N GLY A 107 39.60 -17.58 2.74
CA GLY A 107 39.27 -16.90 1.50
C GLY A 107 38.49 -15.60 1.75
N GLN A 108 38.25 -14.80 0.73
CA GLN A 108 37.56 -13.50 0.90
C GLN A 108 36.17 -13.67 1.55
N LYS A 109 35.43 -14.73 1.21
CA LYS A 109 34.10 -15.04 1.77
C LYS A 109 34.12 -15.55 3.23
N SER A 110 35.28 -15.95 3.74
CA SER A 110 35.44 -16.47 5.10
C SER A 110 35.92 -15.38 6.08
N ARG A 111 36.24 -14.17 5.60
CA ARG A 111 36.69 -13.05 6.43
C ARG A 111 35.49 -12.27 6.96
N SER A 112 35.68 -11.63 8.11
CA SER A 112 34.71 -10.68 8.67
C SER A 112 34.66 -9.40 7.84
N GLY A 113 33.45 -8.88 7.62
CA GLY A 113 33.23 -7.60 6.94
C GLY A 113 32.25 -7.71 5.77
N PRO A 114 31.98 -6.60 5.07
CA PRO A 114 31.18 -6.60 3.86
C PRO A 114 31.81 -7.51 2.81
N GLY A 115 31.02 -8.45 2.28
CA GLY A 115 31.46 -9.28 1.17
C GLY A 115 31.53 -8.52 -0.15
N VAL A 116 31.78 -9.27 -1.22
CA VAL A 116 31.71 -8.78 -2.59
C VAL A 116 30.30 -8.26 -2.92
N ARG A 117 30.21 -7.12 -3.63
CA ARG A 117 28.93 -6.56 -4.06
C ARG A 117 28.13 -7.58 -4.88
N ARG A 118 26.83 -7.71 -4.60
CA ARG A 118 25.91 -8.54 -5.40
C ARG A 118 25.92 -8.06 -6.86
N GLY A 119 26.23 -8.96 -7.78
CA GLY A 119 26.39 -8.67 -9.21
C GLY A 119 27.82 -8.35 -9.67
N PHE A 120 28.84 -8.49 -8.81
CA PHE A 120 30.24 -8.42 -9.23
C PHE A 120 30.75 -9.80 -9.71
N GLU A 121 31.36 -9.84 -10.90
CA GLU A 121 31.79 -11.06 -11.60
C GLU A 121 33.34 -11.16 -11.67
N GLY A 122 34.04 -10.79 -10.60
CA GLY A 122 35.50 -11.02 -10.50
C GLY A 122 36.37 -10.09 -11.37
N GLY A 123 35.85 -8.93 -11.77
CA GLY A 123 36.55 -7.98 -12.66
C GLY A 123 36.09 -8.07 -14.11
N GLN A 124 35.36 -9.13 -14.48
CA GLN A 124 34.62 -9.17 -15.74
C GLN A 124 33.54 -8.09 -15.74
N MET A 125 33.27 -7.48 -16.91
CA MET A 125 32.14 -6.54 -17.05
C MET A 125 30.84 -7.23 -16.61
N PRO A 126 30.13 -6.75 -15.57
CA PRO A 126 28.94 -7.46 -15.09
C PRO A 126 27.78 -7.50 -16.08
N LEU A 127 26.91 -8.51 -15.95
CA LEU A 127 25.73 -8.69 -16.82
C LEU A 127 24.85 -7.44 -16.92
N TYR A 128 24.60 -6.74 -15.80
CA TYR A 128 23.78 -5.52 -15.79
C TYR A 128 24.39 -4.33 -16.55
N ARG A 129 25.68 -4.42 -16.92
CA ARG A 129 26.35 -3.46 -17.81
C ARG A 129 26.41 -3.94 -19.25
N ARG A 130 26.44 -5.26 -19.49
CA ARG A 130 26.48 -5.84 -20.85
C ARG A 130 25.15 -5.67 -21.57
N LEU A 131 24.04 -5.73 -20.85
CA LEU A 131 22.71 -5.60 -21.43
C LEU A 131 22.32 -4.13 -21.60
N PRO A 132 21.67 -3.75 -22.72
CA PRO A 132 21.13 -2.41 -22.89
C PRO A 132 20.04 -2.13 -21.86
N LYS A 133 19.89 -0.86 -21.49
CA LYS A 133 18.80 -0.42 -20.60
C LYS A 133 17.44 -0.63 -21.27
N LEU A 134 16.40 -0.80 -20.45
CA LEU A 134 15.02 -0.90 -20.93
C LEU A 134 14.62 0.34 -21.74
N ARG A 135 13.83 0.12 -22.79
CA ARG A 135 13.28 1.19 -23.65
C ARG A 135 12.47 2.19 -22.81
N GLY A 136 12.51 3.46 -23.19
CA GLY A 136 11.86 4.56 -22.47
C GLY A 136 12.64 5.01 -21.24
N ILE A 137 12.98 4.10 -20.32
CA ILE A 137 13.71 4.42 -19.08
C ILE A 137 15.10 4.99 -19.39
N ALA A 138 15.79 4.44 -20.39
CA ALA A 138 17.12 4.90 -20.81
C ALA A 138 17.15 6.38 -21.22
N GLY A 139 16.06 6.89 -21.80
CA GLY A 139 15.93 8.28 -22.26
C GLY A 139 15.18 9.19 -21.29
N GLY A 140 14.87 8.73 -20.07
CA GLY A 140 14.17 9.54 -19.07
C GLY A 140 12.65 9.69 -19.29
N MET A 141 12.05 8.89 -20.17
CA MET A 141 10.60 8.90 -20.39
C MET A 141 9.86 8.42 -19.13
N HIS A 142 8.78 9.10 -18.76
CA HIS A 142 7.95 8.71 -17.62
C HIS A 142 7.33 7.32 -17.80
N ILE A 143 7.30 6.53 -16.73
CA ILE A 143 6.71 5.19 -16.76
C ILE A 143 5.17 5.27 -16.89
N GLY A 144 4.62 4.39 -17.72
CA GLY A 144 3.18 4.25 -17.89
C GLY A 144 2.53 3.72 -16.62
N LEU A 145 1.75 4.57 -15.95
CA LEU A 145 1.06 4.23 -14.71
C LEU A 145 -0.42 3.94 -14.99
N PRO A 146 -1.06 3.06 -14.19
CA PRO A 146 -2.49 2.76 -14.36
C PRO A 146 -3.33 4.03 -14.14
N LYS A 147 -4.25 4.27 -15.09
CA LYS A 147 -5.15 5.43 -15.10
C LYS A 147 -6.55 5.12 -14.55
N TYR A 148 -6.87 3.84 -14.40
CA TYR A 148 -8.17 3.35 -13.98
C TYR A 148 -7.98 2.22 -12.96
N VAL A 149 -9.01 1.99 -12.15
CA VAL A 149 -9.16 0.73 -11.41
C VAL A 149 -9.88 -0.25 -12.35
N PRO A 150 -9.21 -1.30 -12.85
CA PRO A 150 -9.85 -2.29 -13.71
C PRO A 150 -10.74 -3.21 -12.88
N PHE A 151 -11.92 -3.52 -13.41
CA PHE A 151 -12.85 -4.46 -12.80
C PHE A 151 -13.52 -5.29 -13.88
N ASN A 152 -13.55 -6.62 -13.74
CA ASN A 152 -14.05 -7.52 -14.78
C ASN A 152 -15.49 -7.96 -14.50
N LEU A 153 -16.16 -8.47 -15.54
CA LEU A 153 -17.51 -9.01 -15.43
C LEU A 153 -17.56 -10.30 -14.57
N ARG A 154 -16.54 -11.15 -14.64
CA ARG A 154 -16.43 -12.35 -13.79
C ARG A 154 -16.48 -12.02 -12.29
N ASP A 155 -15.87 -10.89 -11.91
CA ASP A 155 -15.78 -10.45 -10.52
C ASP A 155 -17.15 -9.90 -10.04
N ILE A 156 -17.98 -9.42 -10.99
CA ILE A 156 -19.38 -9.06 -10.74
C ILE A 156 -20.20 -10.33 -10.45
N ALA A 157 -20.07 -11.37 -11.27
CA ALA A 157 -20.80 -12.62 -11.05
C ALA A 157 -20.49 -13.25 -9.68
N GLN A 158 -19.22 -13.23 -9.27
CA GLN A 158 -18.79 -13.72 -7.95
C GLN A 158 -19.22 -12.82 -6.79
N GLY A 159 -19.38 -11.51 -7.03
CA GLY A 159 -19.72 -10.52 -6.02
C GLY A 159 -21.17 -10.57 -5.51
N GLY A 160 -22.00 -11.49 -6.04
CA GLY A 160 -23.35 -11.74 -5.55
C GLY A 160 -24.25 -10.52 -5.63
N PHE A 161 -24.21 -9.78 -6.74
CA PHE A 161 -25.13 -8.67 -6.98
C PHE A 161 -26.50 -9.20 -7.34
N LYS A 162 -27.54 -8.58 -6.78
CA LYS A 162 -28.94 -8.83 -7.15
C LYS A 162 -29.36 -7.93 -8.31
N ASP A 163 -30.43 -8.33 -8.98
CA ASP A 163 -31.03 -7.52 -10.04
C ASP A 163 -31.39 -6.12 -9.53
N GLY A 164 -31.03 -5.10 -10.31
CA GLY A 164 -31.25 -3.69 -10.01
C GLY A 164 -30.18 -3.03 -9.12
N GLU A 165 -29.21 -3.78 -8.60
CA GLU A 165 -28.15 -3.20 -7.77
C GLU A 165 -27.23 -2.26 -8.55
N GLU A 166 -26.77 -1.21 -7.87
CA GLU A 166 -25.84 -0.24 -8.42
C GLU A 166 -24.37 -0.68 -8.23
N ILE A 167 -23.64 -0.78 -9.35
CA ILE A 167 -22.19 -0.94 -9.35
C ILE A 167 -21.54 0.44 -9.47
N SER A 168 -21.01 0.93 -8.36
CA SER A 168 -20.17 2.12 -8.26
C SER A 168 -18.89 1.82 -7.46
N LEU A 169 -17.91 2.72 -7.47
CA LEU A 169 -16.71 2.57 -6.63
C LEU A 169 -17.03 2.42 -5.14
N GLU A 170 -18.10 3.01 -4.66
CA GLU A 170 -18.51 2.97 -3.25
C GLU A 170 -19.20 1.64 -2.91
N SER A 171 -20.08 1.16 -3.79
CA SER A 171 -20.71 -0.16 -3.66
C SER A 171 -19.66 -1.28 -3.63
N LEU A 172 -18.66 -1.21 -4.53
CA LEU A 172 -17.60 -2.20 -4.64
C LEU A 172 -16.68 -2.23 -3.41
N LYS A 173 -16.41 -1.06 -2.81
CA LYS A 173 -15.67 -0.97 -1.54
C LYS A 173 -16.47 -1.56 -0.38
N SER A 174 -17.77 -1.25 -0.31
CA SER A 174 -18.64 -1.70 0.77
C SER A 174 -18.77 -3.23 0.81
N LYS A 175 -18.79 -3.87 -0.37
CA LYS A 175 -18.76 -5.34 -0.50
C LYS A 175 -17.36 -5.95 -0.34
N GLY A 176 -16.31 -5.13 -0.23
CA GLY A 176 -14.93 -5.60 -0.11
C GLY A 176 -14.34 -6.20 -1.38
N LEU A 177 -14.99 -6.01 -2.54
CA LEU A 177 -14.50 -6.52 -3.83
C LEU A 177 -13.33 -5.70 -4.36
N ILE A 178 -13.28 -4.41 -4.00
CA ILE A 178 -12.14 -3.53 -4.28
C ILE A 178 -11.70 -2.86 -2.99
N ASN A 179 -10.39 -2.92 -2.70
CA ASN A 179 -9.78 -2.19 -1.60
C ASN A 179 -8.71 -1.22 -2.13
N PRO A 180 -9.09 -0.07 -2.72
CA PRO A 180 -8.14 0.80 -3.39
C PRO A 180 -7.29 1.57 -2.37
N SER A 181 -5.98 1.57 -2.59
CA SER A 181 -5.00 2.20 -1.69
C SER A 181 -4.20 3.30 -2.39
N GLY A 182 -3.74 4.29 -1.62
CA GLY A 182 -2.85 5.36 -2.10
C GLY A 182 -3.38 6.06 -3.37
N ARG A 183 -2.67 5.83 -4.49
CA ARG A 183 -2.97 6.39 -5.81
C ARG A 183 -4.35 5.95 -6.34
N GLU A 184 -4.72 4.69 -6.14
CA GLU A 184 -5.91 4.08 -6.73
C GLU A 184 -7.20 4.71 -6.23
N ARG A 185 -7.19 5.30 -5.03
CA ARG A 185 -8.34 6.01 -4.46
C ARG A 185 -8.82 7.18 -5.31
N LYS A 186 -7.91 7.79 -6.09
CA LYS A 186 -8.21 8.92 -6.98
C LYS A 186 -8.57 8.47 -8.40
N LEU A 187 -8.42 7.19 -8.72
CA LEU A 187 -8.64 6.68 -10.07
C LEU A 187 -10.11 6.33 -10.29
N PRO A 188 -10.66 6.63 -11.48
CA PRO A 188 -12.00 6.19 -11.85
C PRO A 188 -12.05 4.68 -12.12
N LEU A 189 -13.24 4.10 -11.96
CA LEU A 189 -13.52 2.70 -12.29
C LEU A 189 -13.58 2.51 -13.80
N LYS A 190 -12.97 1.41 -14.28
CA LYS A 190 -13.13 0.94 -15.66
C LYS A 190 -13.61 -0.50 -15.67
N ILE A 191 -14.70 -0.76 -16.37
CA ILE A 191 -15.24 -2.11 -16.56
C ILE A 191 -14.61 -2.76 -17.79
N LEU A 192 -14.18 -4.01 -17.63
CA LEU A 192 -13.57 -4.86 -18.65
C LEU A 192 -14.45 -6.09 -18.90
N GLY A 193 -14.50 -6.56 -20.14
CA GLY A 193 -15.47 -7.58 -20.61
C GLY A 193 -15.11 -9.04 -20.38
N ASP A 194 -14.21 -9.35 -19.43
CA ASP A 194 -13.84 -10.74 -19.13
C ASP A 194 -14.89 -11.39 -18.20
N GLY A 195 -15.50 -12.49 -18.66
CA GLY A 195 -16.67 -13.13 -18.04
C GLY A 195 -18.02 -12.69 -18.63
N ASP A 196 -19.10 -13.30 -18.16
CA ASP A 196 -20.48 -13.04 -18.58
C ASP A 196 -21.35 -12.62 -17.39
N VAL A 197 -22.36 -11.81 -17.67
CA VAL A 197 -23.28 -11.27 -16.66
C VAL A 197 -24.70 -11.66 -17.05
N SER A 198 -25.37 -12.40 -16.17
CA SER A 198 -26.77 -12.80 -16.34
C SER A 198 -27.76 -11.91 -15.56
N VAL A 199 -27.25 -11.01 -14.73
CA VAL A 199 -28.01 -10.17 -13.79
C VAL A 199 -28.17 -8.77 -14.38
N LYS A 200 -29.35 -8.18 -14.26
CA LYS A 200 -29.61 -6.81 -14.75
C LYS A 200 -29.09 -5.81 -13.72
N LEU A 201 -28.05 -5.06 -14.06
CA LEU A 201 -27.36 -4.17 -13.13
C LEU A 201 -27.33 -2.72 -13.63
N ASN A 202 -27.22 -1.79 -12.68
CA ASN A 202 -27.05 -0.36 -12.96
C ASN A 202 -25.59 0.01 -12.75
N ILE A 203 -24.82 0.23 -13.82
CA ILE A 203 -23.35 0.36 -13.73
C ILE A 203 -22.92 1.80 -13.94
N LYS A 204 -22.33 2.41 -12.91
CA LYS A 204 -21.72 3.75 -12.95
C LYS A 204 -20.19 3.65 -12.96
N ALA A 205 -19.60 3.91 -14.12
CA ALA A 205 -18.14 3.85 -14.29
C ALA A 205 -17.60 5.01 -15.14
N GLY A 206 -16.30 5.29 -15.01
CA GLY A 206 -15.65 6.36 -15.79
C GLY A 206 -15.27 5.94 -17.21
N ALA A 207 -15.16 4.63 -17.46
CA ALA A 207 -14.92 4.07 -18.78
C ALA A 207 -15.37 2.61 -18.87
N PHE A 208 -15.67 2.17 -20.09
CA PHE A 208 -16.01 0.78 -20.43
C PHE A 208 -15.15 0.32 -21.61
N SER A 209 -14.72 -0.94 -21.63
CA SER A 209 -14.18 -1.53 -22.87
C SER A 209 -15.31 -1.76 -23.88
N SER A 210 -15.00 -1.80 -25.18
CA SER A 210 -15.99 -2.11 -26.23
C SER A 210 -16.70 -3.43 -25.95
N SER A 211 -15.92 -4.49 -25.69
CA SER A 211 -16.43 -5.81 -25.32
C SER A 211 -17.30 -5.82 -24.07
N ALA A 212 -17.03 -4.95 -23.09
CA ALA A 212 -17.88 -4.86 -21.90
C ALA A 212 -19.21 -4.20 -22.21
N LYS A 213 -19.23 -3.14 -23.03
CA LYS A 213 -20.46 -2.46 -23.43
C LYS A 213 -21.41 -3.41 -24.14
N GLU A 214 -20.92 -4.12 -25.16
CA GLU A 214 -21.71 -5.07 -25.95
C GLU A 214 -22.34 -6.15 -25.07
N LYS A 215 -21.55 -6.77 -24.17
CA LYS A 215 -22.05 -7.80 -23.25
C LYS A 215 -23.07 -7.27 -22.25
N LEU A 216 -22.85 -6.07 -21.72
CA LEU A 216 -23.75 -5.47 -20.73
C LEU A 216 -25.05 -4.97 -21.35
N GLU A 217 -25.00 -4.44 -22.57
CA GLU A 217 -26.18 -4.06 -23.36
C GLU A 217 -26.99 -5.31 -23.75
N ALA A 218 -26.33 -6.40 -24.16
CA ALA A 218 -27.00 -7.69 -24.43
C ALA A 218 -27.67 -8.28 -23.18
N ALA A 219 -27.08 -8.10 -22.00
CA ALA A 219 -27.69 -8.48 -20.72
C ALA A 219 -28.83 -7.54 -20.27
N GLY A 220 -29.07 -6.42 -20.97
CA GLY A 220 -30.07 -5.42 -20.62
C GLY A 220 -29.72 -4.60 -19.37
N CYS A 221 -28.42 -4.40 -19.11
CA CYS A 221 -27.93 -3.55 -18.02
C CYS A 221 -28.00 -2.07 -18.40
N THR A 222 -28.19 -1.18 -17.41
CA THR A 222 -28.11 0.26 -17.66
C THR A 222 -26.68 0.76 -17.46
N LEU A 223 -26.16 1.48 -18.45
CA LEU A 223 -24.78 1.97 -18.44
C LEU A 223 -24.75 3.48 -18.24
N THR A 224 -24.26 3.94 -17.09
CA THR A 224 -24.05 5.37 -16.82
C THR A 224 -22.56 5.70 -16.89
N LEU A 225 -22.17 6.53 -17.86
CA LEU A 225 -20.80 7.03 -17.98
C LEU A 225 -20.63 8.29 -17.14
N LEU A 226 -19.71 8.25 -16.17
CA LEU A 226 -19.42 9.41 -15.32
C LEU A 226 -18.61 10.46 -16.09
N PRO A 227 -18.98 11.76 -15.98
CA PRO A 227 -18.29 12.82 -16.71
C PRO A 227 -16.83 12.92 -16.25
N LYS A 228 -15.93 13.10 -17.22
CA LYS A 228 -14.51 13.33 -16.93
C LYS A 228 -14.33 14.74 -16.37
N ARG A 229 -13.28 14.92 -15.58
CA ARG A 229 -12.87 16.26 -15.12
C ARG A 229 -12.61 17.16 -16.33
N LYS A 230 -13.30 18.32 -16.37
CA LYS A 230 -13.16 19.31 -17.44
C LYS A 230 -11.70 19.77 -17.56
N LYS A 231 -11.16 19.66 -18.77
CA LYS A 231 -9.83 20.20 -19.10
C LYS A 231 -9.96 21.71 -19.28
N TRP A 232 -9.11 22.48 -18.62
CA TRP A 232 -9.02 23.91 -18.89
C TRP A 232 -8.44 24.14 -20.29
N LEU A 233 -9.10 24.97 -21.08
CA LEU A 233 -8.71 25.30 -22.45
C LEU A 233 -8.76 26.83 -22.61
N PRO A 234 -7.79 27.43 -23.32
CA PRO A 234 -7.80 28.86 -23.59
C PRO A 234 -8.90 29.23 -24.59
N ALA A 235 -9.45 30.45 -24.48
CA ALA A 235 -10.58 30.89 -25.29
C ALA A 235 -10.31 30.85 -26.81
N SER A 236 -9.08 31.14 -27.24
CA SER A 236 -8.67 31.03 -28.65
C SER A 236 -8.81 29.60 -29.18
N TYR A 237 -8.44 28.60 -28.38
CA TYR A 237 -8.57 27.20 -28.75
C TYR A 237 -10.04 26.79 -28.89
N VAL A 238 -10.90 27.25 -27.98
CA VAL A 238 -12.36 27.01 -28.05
C VAL A 238 -12.96 27.64 -29.32
N LYS A 239 -12.57 28.88 -29.65
CA LYS A 239 -13.01 29.55 -30.89
C LYS A 239 -12.56 28.79 -32.14
N ASN A 240 -11.32 28.28 -32.16
CA ASN A 240 -10.80 27.50 -33.27
C ASN A 240 -11.53 26.15 -33.42
N GLN A 241 -11.88 25.51 -32.30
CA GLN A 241 -12.71 24.30 -32.31
C GLN A 241 -14.11 24.58 -32.85
N ALA A 242 -14.80 25.61 -32.34
CA ALA A 242 -16.12 26.01 -32.81
C ALA A 242 -16.12 26.32 -34.32
N ARG A 243 -15.12 27.04 -34.81
CA ARG A 243 -14.96 27.30 -36.25
C ARG A 243 -14.78 26.02 -37.08
N ALA A 244 -14.04 25.05 -36.56
CA ALA A 244 -13.87 23.76 -37.24
C ALA A 244 -15.17 22.95 -37.24
N GLU A 245 -15.88 22.91 -36.12
CA GLU A 245 -17.20 22.29 -35.99
C GLU A 245 -18.19 22.92 -36.95
N GLU A 246 -18.29 24.25 -37.02
CA GLU A 246 -19.12 24.95 -38.00
C GLU A 246 -18.76 24.59 -39.45
N TYR A 247 -17.48 24.48 -39.79
CA TYR A 247 -17.06 24.08 -41.14
C TYR A 247 -17.51 22.66 -41.47
N PHE A 248 -17.29 21.70 -40.56
CA PHE A 248 -17.73 20.32 -40.75
C PHE A 248 -19.25 20.20 -40.75
N SER A 249 -19.94 20.93 -39.89
CA SER A 249 -21.40 21.01 -39.87
C SER A 249 -21.94 21.62 -41.15
N LYS A 250 -21.31 22.64 -41.74
CA LYS A 250 -21.72 23.18 -43.06
C LYS A 250 -21.43 22.23 -44.22
N LYS A 251 -20.33 21.48 -44.14
CA LYS A 251 -19.91 20.52 -45.18
C LYS A 251 -20.70 19.21 -45.12
N ASN A 252 -21.01 18.73 -43.93
CA ASN A 252 -21.83 17.55 -43.67
C ASN A 252 -23.34 17.91 -43.71
N GLY A 253 -23.67 19.14 -43.34
CA GLY A 253 -25.01 19.71 -43.20
C GLY A 253 -25.44 20.57 -44.38
N GLY A 254 -25.37 19.99 -45.58
CA GLY A 254 -26.48 20.13 -46.53
C GLY A 254 -27.78 19.48 -46.01
N THR A 255 -27.77 18.89 -44.80
CA THR A 255 -28.91 18.39 -44.02
C THR A 255 -28.63 18.48 -42.51
N GLY A 256 -29.32 19.35 -41.77
CA GLY A 256 -29.48 19.26 -40.30
C GLY A 256 -29.00 20.45 -39.45
N GLU A 257 -29.94 21.21 -38.90
CA GLU A 257 -29.77 22.30 -37.91
C GLU A 257 -29.16 21.82 -36.57
N PRO A 258 -28.43 22.69 -35.83
CA PRO A 258 -27.86 22.36 -34.53
C PRO A 258 -28.83 22.61 -33.36
N ASP A 259 -29.15 21.55 -32.61
CA ASP A 259 -29.91 21.61 -31.35
C ASP A 259 -29.12 22.30 -30.22
N GLU A 260 -29.79 23.21 -29.53
CA GLU A 260 -29.23 24.03 -28.44
C GLU A 260 -28.87 23.22 -27.19
N ALA A 261 -27.77 23.64 -26.57
CA ALA A 261 -27.24 23.10 -25.34
C ALA A 261 -28.22 23.26 -24.16
N SER A 262 -28.75 22.15 -23.64
CA SER A 262 -29.49 22.13 -22.38
C SER A 262 -28.56 21.97 -21.16
N THR A 263 -28.78 22.92 -20.26
CA THR A 263 -28.38 23.11 -18.85
C THR A 263 -27.98 21.88 -18.04
#